data_AF-A0A838J763-F1
#
_entry.id   AF-A0A838J763-F1
#
_cell.length_a   1.000
_cell.length_b   1.000
_cell.length_c   1.000
_cell.angle_alpha   90.00
_cell.angle_beta   90.00
_cell.angle_gamma   90.00
#
_symmetry.space_group_name_H-M   'P 1'
#
loop_
_entity.id
_entity.type
_entity.pdbx_description
1 polymer ?
#
loop_
_entity_poly.entity_id
_entity_poly.type
_entity_poly.pdbx_seq_one_letter_code
_entity_poly.pdbx_strand_id
1 'polypeptide(L)' 'MHPIQLELNQIVDAGLPGAFVYVEDANRTSQFYTAGFADLATRRRMEPSSRYRIGSTTKTFTAVCFCNSWLRGD' A
#
# COMPACT_ATOMS: atom_id res chain seq x y z
N MET A 1 -0.57 -1.93 21.66
CA MET A 1 -0.33 -1.31 20.34
C MET A 1 0.05 -2.42 19.38
N HIS A 2 -0.58 -2.51 18.20
CA HIS A 2 -0.35 -3.62 17.26
C HIS A 2 1.09 -3.56 16.70
N PRO A 3 1.83 -4.68 16.54
CA PRO A 3 3.23 -4.66 16.08
C PRO A 3 3.43 -3.87 14.77
N ILE A 4 2.52 -4.05 13.81
CA ILE A 4 2.54 -3.32 12.52
C ILE A 4 2.44 -1.79 12.74
N GLN A 5 1.63 -1.33 13.68
CA GLN A 5 1.51 0.10 13.97
C GLN A 5 2.81 0.66 14.60
N LEU A 6 3.50 -0.13 15.42
CA LEU A 6 4.78 0.26 16.00
C LEU A 6 5.85 0.41 14.93
N GLU A 7 5.97 -0.55 14.01
CA GLU A 7 6.92 -0.48 12.90
C GLU A 7 6.63 0.70 11.97
N LEU A 8 5.36 0.94 11.64
CA LEU A 8 4.97 2.11 10.84
C LEU A 8 5.39 3.42 11.47
N ASN A 9 5.18 3.57 12.78
CA ASN A 9 5.61 4.77 13.50
C ASN A 9 7.14 4.90 13.48
N GLN A 10 7.88 3.83 13.74
CA GLN A 10 9.35 3.84 13.71
C GLN A 10 9.91 4.23 12.34
N ILE A 11 9.31 3.74 11.27
CA ILE A 11 9.71 4.05 9.88
C ILE A 11 9.46 5.53 9.55
N VAL A 12 8.35 6.09 10.04
CA VAL A 12 8.06 7.54 9.90
C VAL A 12 9.02 8.37 10.73
N ASP A 13 9.29 7.97 11.97
CA ASP A 13 10.26 8.63 12.85
C ASP A 13 11.69 8.58 12.27
N ALA A 14 12.01 7.54 11.47
CA ALA A 14 13.27 7.42 10.74
C ALA A 14 13.37 8.35 9.51
N GLY A 15 12.32 9.11 9.18
CA GLY A 15 12.35 10.18 8.17
C GLY A 15 11.44 9.97 6.96
N LEU A 16 10.65 8.90 6.91
CA LEU A 16 9.64 8.75 5.86
C LEU A 16 8.44 9.66 6.15
N PRO A 17 7.96 10.46 5.17
CA PRO A 17 6.86 11.41 5.38
C PRO A 17 5.58 10.76 5.91
N GLY A 18 5.29 9.54 5.47
CA GLY A 18 4.16 8.73 5.89
C GLY A 18 4.23 7.33 5.30
N ALA A 19 3.53 6.41 5.93
CA ALA A 19 3.44 5.02 5.51
C ALA A 19 2.07 4.42 5.88
N PHE A 20 1.65 3.39 5.15
CA PHE A 20 0.44 2.64 5.47
C PHE A 20 0.61 1.16 5.15
N VAL A 21 -0.16 0.32 5.82
CA VAL A 21 -0.24 -1.13 5.59
C VAL A 21 -1.71 -1.55 5.57
N TYR A 22 -2.04 -2.42 4.61
CA TYR A 22 -3.31 -3.13 4.54
C TYR A 22 -3.03 -4.62 4.66
N VAL A 23 -3.73 -5.28 5.59
CA VAL A 23 -3.68 -6.72 5.78
C VAL A 23 -5.09 -7.26 5.59
N GLU A 24 -5.22 -8.24 4.70
CA GLU A 24 -6.44 -9.03 4.56
C GLU A 24 -6.09 -10.48 4.94
N ASP A 25 -6.75 -10.99 5.98
CA ASP A 25 -6.54 -12.38 6.40
C ASP A 25 -7.39 -13.37 5.59
N ALA A 26 -7.17 -14.67 5.80
CA ALA A 26 -7.92 -15.73 5.11
C ALA A 26 -9.44 -15.70 5.39
N ASN A 27 -9.86 -15.08 6.50
CA ASN A 27 -11.26 -14.91 6.87
C ASN A 27 -11.86 -13.59 6.32
N ARG A 28 -11.13 -12.89 5.44
CA ARG A 28 -11.48 -11.57 4.89
C ARG A 28 -11.58 -10.47 5.95
N THR A 29 -10.93 -10.64 7.10
CA THR A 29 -10.76 -9.56 8.06
C THR A 29 -9.74 -8.58 7.51
N SER A 30 -10.21 -7.38 7.21
CA SER A 30 -9.39 -6.27 6.73
C SER A 30 -8.88 -5.44 7.90
N GLN A 31 -7.57 -5.21 7.95
CA GLN A 31 -6.92 -4.35 8.92
C GLN A 31 -6.10 -3.29 8.19
N PHE A 32 -6.23 -2.05 8.65
CA PHE A 32 -5.53 -0.91 8.08
C PHE A 32 -4.71 -0.20 9.15
N TYR A 33 -3.48 0.15 8.80
CA TYR A 33 -2.56 0.86 9.66
C TYR A 33 -1.95 2.02 8.89
N THR A 34 -1.80 3.17 9.53
CA THR A 34 -1.28 4.40 8.90
C THR A 34 -0.39 5.15 9.88
N ALA A 35 0.64 5.83 9.36
CA ALA A 35 1.48 6.74 10.11
C ALA A 35 1.90 7.93 9.22
N GLY A 36 2.13 9.09 9.84
CA GLY A 36 2.61 10.29 9.15
C GLY A 36 1.59 10.96 8.22
N PHE A 37 2.11 11.60 7.18
CA PHE A 37 1.39 12.49 6.28
C PHE A 37 1.50 12.03 4.82
N ALA A 38 0.40 12.12 4.08
CA ALA A 38 0.39 11.95 2.63
C ALA A 38 0.83 13.22 1.88
N ASP A 39 0.83 14.37 2.55
CA ASP A 39 1.31 15.64 2.04
C ASP A 39 1.85 16.48 3.20
N LEU A 40 3.14 16.84 3.13
CA LEU A 40 3.82 17.61 4.16
C LEU A 40 3.45 19.10 4.13
N ALA A 41 3.14 19.66 2.96
CA ALA A 41 2.81 21.07 2.80
C ALA A 41 1.44 21.37 3.42
N THR A 42 0.45 20.53 3.14
CA THR A 42 -0.90 20.66 3.68
C THR A 42 -1.10 19.95 5.02
N ARG A 43 -0.10 19.18 5.47
CA ARG A 43 -0.17 18.28 6.63
C ARG A 43 -1.35 17.30 6.54
N ARG A 44 -1.74 16.91 5.33
CA ARG A 44 -2.79 15.92 5.11
C ARG A 44 -2.30 14.57 5.60
N ARG A 45 -3.05 13.95 6.51
CA ARG A 45 -2.71 12.63 7.07
C ARG A 45 -2.74 11.54 6.00
N MET A 46 -1.96 10.50 6.23
CA MET A 46 -2.06 9.29 5.43
C MET A 46 -3.35 8.54 5.80
N GLU A 47 -4.14 8.21 4.78
CA GLU A 47 -5.41 7.50 4.92
C GLU A 47 -5.36 6.17 4.16
N PRO A 48 -6.12 5.14 4.57
CA PRO A 48 -6.22 3.86 3.85
C PRO A 48 -6.61 3.99 2.38
N SER A 49 -7.36 5.03 2.03
CA SER A 49 -7.83 5.31 0.66
C SER A 49 -6.84 6.13 -0.17
N SER A 50 -5.65 6.43 0.36
CA SER A 50 -4.63 7.20 -0.34
C SER A 50 -4.13 6.45 -1.58
N ARG A 51 -4.04 7.15 -2.71
CA ARG A 51 -3.50 6.60 -3.96
C ARG A 51 -2.00 6.86 -4.05
N TYR A 52 -1.26 5.91 -4.59
CA TYR A 52 0.18 6.00 -4.78
C TYR A 52 0.60 5.35 -6.10
N ARG A 53 1.81 5.67 -6.56
CA ARG A 53 2.39 5.02 -7.75
C ARG A 53 2.99 3.68 -7.33
N ILE A 54 2.44 2.60 -7.88
CA ILE A 54 2.81 1.23 -7.49
C ILE A 54 4.14 0.73 -8.08
N GLY A 55 4.80 1.52 -8.94
CA GLY A 55 6.11 1.18 -9.50
C GLY A 55 6.14 -0.17 -10.23
N SER A 56 7.16 -0.98 -9.95
CA SER A 56 7.36 -2.30 -10.57
C SER A 56 6.26 -3.32 -10.28
N THR A 57 5.40 -3.09 -9.28
CA THR A 57 4.19 -3.91 -9.10
C THR A 57 3.30 -3.88 -10.35
N THR A 58 3.39 -2.84 -11.19
CA THR A 58 2.73 -2.79 -12.51
C THR A 58 3.09 -3.99 -13.41
N LYS A 59 4.28 -4.58 -13.27
CA LYS A 59 4.71 -5.73 -14.09
C LYS A 59 3.77 -6.93 -13.94
N THR A 60 3.20 -7.16 -12.75
CA THR A 60 2.27 -8.27 -12.55
C THR A 60 0.96 -8.04 -13.30
N PHE A 61 0.47 -6.80 -13.33
CA PHE A 61 -0.69 -6.41 -14.14
C PHE A 61 -0.44 -6.66 -15.63
N THR A 62 0.71 -6.21 -16.13
CA THR A 62 1.12 -6.46 -17.52
C THR A 62 1.21 -7.96 -17.82
N ALA A 63 1.82 -8.75 -16.94
CA ALA A 63 1.91 -10.21 -17.10
C ALA A 63 0.53 -10.87 -17.16
N VAL A 64 -0.43 -10.42 -16.35
CA VAL A 64 -1.82 -10.92 -16.39
C VAL A 64 -2.48 -10.58 -17.72
N CYS A 65 -2.32 -9.36 -18.24
CA CYS A 65 -2.82 -9.01 -19.57
C CYS A 65 -2.26 -9.92 -20.67
N PHE A 66 -0.95 -10.16 -20.67
CA PHE A 66 -0.30 -11.08 -21.60
C PHE A 66 -0.81 -12.52 -21.45
N CYS A 67 -0.87 -13.03 -20.23
CA CYS A 67 -1.36 -14.39 -19.96
C CYS A 67 -2.82 -14.55 -20.43
N ASN A 68 -3.67 -13.56 -20.13
CA ASN A 68 -5.07 -13.58 -20.56
C ASN A 68 -5.21 -13.52 -22.09
N SER A 69 -4.35 -12.76 -22.78
CA SER A 69 -4.31 -12.74 -24.25
C SER A 69 -3.89 -14.09 -24.81
N TRP A 70 -2.80 -14.66 -24.28
CA TRP A 70 -2.35 -16.00 -24.65
C TRP A 70 -3.43 -17.08 -24.45
N LEU A 71 -4.20 -17.02 -23.35
CA LEU A 71 -5.32 -17.92 -23.08
C LEU A 71 -6.50 -17.75 -24.05
N ARG A 72 -6.66 -16.57 -24.65
CA ARG A 72 -7.73 -16.25 -25.61
C ARG A 72 -7.34 -16.51 -27.05
N GLY A 73 -6.04 -16.65 -27.32
CA GLY A 73 -5.50 -16.92 -28.66
C GLY A 73 -5.49 -15.68 -29.57
N ASP A 74 -5.46 -14.48 -28.98
CA ASP A 74 -5.20 -13.21 -29.69
C ASP A 74 -3.72 -12.78 -29.60
#